data_AF-A0A921DXB2-F1
#
_entry.id   AF-A0A921DXB2-F1
#
_cell.length_a   1.000
_cell.length_b   1.000
_cell.length_c   1.000
_cell.angle_alpha   90.00
_cell.angle_beta   90.00
_cell.angle_gamma   90.00
#
_symmetry.space_group_name_H-M   'P 1'
#
loop_
_entity.id
_entity.type
_entity.pdbx_description
1 polymer ?
#
loop_
_entity_poly.entity_id
_entity_poly.type
_entity_poly.pdbx_seq_one_letter_code
_entity_poly.pdbx_strand_id
1 'polypeptide(L)'
;MPFKIIRQDITKMKVDAIVNAANTELKMGGGVCGAIFKSAGTDQLQVACDALAPIKTGEAVITPGFDLDAKFIIHAAGPIYREWSKEENERLLRSAYLSSLEIAAEHGLESIAFPLISSGIYGYPKDEALSVGTSTIQEFLLDHEMEVTLVVFDKASFEISSERLDSVERYIDDNYVDTHRDFRRGARSVELHDMSRVDEKRLASTSLDDLIGNIDEPFSRMFMRLIDAKGMTDVDVYKRANIDRRLFSKIRSIEGYMPSKRTAIALAIALELSLEETDELLEWAGYALSHAVKFDVIIEYFIINGIYDVFEINAVLFKYDQPLLGS
;
A
#
# COMPACT_ATOMS: atom_id res chain seq x y z
N MET A 1 -10.74 -3.02 3.22
CA MET A 1 -10.90 -2.71 1.76
C MET A 1 -9.61 -2.09 1.32
N PRO A 2 -8.90 -2.65 0.33
CA PRO A 2 -7.52 -2.27 0.11
C PRO A 2 -7.46 -0.91 -0.60
N PHE A 3 -6.85 0.07 0.07
CA PHE A 3 -6.30 1.23 -0.61
C PHE A 3 -4.94 0.81 -1.19
N LYS A 4 -4.80 0.87 -2.51
CA LYS A 4 -3.58 0.44 -3.21
C LYS A 4 -2.87 1.63 -3.80
N ILE A 5 -1.54 1.54 -3.82
CA ILE A 5 -0.69 2.44 -4.61
C ILE A 5 -0.04 1.58 -5.67
N ILE A 6 -0.21 1.93 -6.95
CA ILE A 6 0.37 1.16 -8.05
C ILE A 6 1.06 2.07 -9.07
N ARG A 7 2.02 1.49 -9.79
CA ARG A 7 2.62 2.12 -10.94
C ARG A 7 1.96 1.67 -12.22
N GLN A 8 1.12 2.51 -12.82
CA GLN A 8 0.42 2.17 -14.06
C GLN A 8 0.02 3.41 -14.86
N ASP A 9 -0.41 3.20 -16.10
CA ASP A 9 -1.17 4.19 -16.87
C ASP A 9 -2.63 4.15 -16.40
N ILE A 10 -3.12 5.27 -15.85
CA ILE A 10 -4.48 5.38 -15.33
C ILE A 10 -5.54 5.14 -16.42
N THR A 11 -5.23 5.41 -17.69
CA THR A 11 -6.15 5.19 -18.82
C THR A 11 -6.38 3.71 -19.13
N LYS A 12 -5.59 2.81 -18.51
CA LYS A 12 -5.67 1.34 -18.66
C LYS A 12 -6.27 0.65 -17.43
N MET A 13 -6.76 1.43 -16.46
CA MET A 13 -7.37 0.89 -15.25
C MET A 13 -8.74 0.29 -15.56
N LYS A 14 -8.97 -0.93 -15.07
CA LYS A 14 -10.25 -1.63 -15.14
C LYS A 14 -10.98 -1.47 -13.82
N VAL A 15 -11.57 -0.30 -13.63
CA VAL A 15 -12.28 0.14 -12.42
C VAL A 15 -13.59 0.80 -12.84
N ASP A 16 -14.50 1.05 -11.89
CA ASP A 16 -15.76 1.71 -12.23
C ASP A 16 -15.55 3.18 -12.62
N ALA A 17 -14.70 3.90 -11.91
CA ALA A 17 -14.32 5.27 -12.26
C ALA A 17 -12.82 5.50 -12.21
N ILE A 18 -12.31 6.29 -13.17
CA ILE A 18 -11.00 6.94 -13.02
C ILE A 18 -11.20 8.42 -12.72
N VAL A 19 -10.24 9.01 -12.00
CA VAL A 19 -10.24 10.44 -11.72
C VAL A 19 -9.34 11.16 -12.71
N ASN A 20 -9.85 12.26 -13.26
CA ASN A 20 -9.09 13.20 -14.06
C ASN A 20 -8.70 14.41 -13.20
N ALA A 21 -7.41 14.71 -13.11
CA ALA A 21 -6.93 15.96 -12.54
C ALA A 21 -7.18 17.11 -13.55
N ALA A 22 -8.34 17.76 -13.41
CA ALA A 22 -8.85 18.75 -14.34
C ALA A 22 -8.55 20.20 -13.89
N ASN A 23 -8.76 21.14 -14.80
CA ASN A 23 -8.89 22.56 -14.47
C ASN A 23 -10.37 22.92 -14.25
N THR A 24 -10.64 24.09 -13.67
CA THR A 24 -12.00 24.57 -13.36
C THR A 24 -12.89 24.72 -14.59
N GLU A 25 -12.32 24.93 -15.77
CA GLU A 25 -13.06 25.03 -17.04
C GLU A 25 -13.32 23.67 -17.71
N LEU A 26 -12.86 22.57 -17.08
CA LEU A 26 -12.93 21.20 -17.60
C LEU A 26 -12.45 21.06 -19.06
N LYS A 27 -11.50 21.91 -19.46
CA LYS A 27 -10.90 21.85 -20.80
C LYS A 27 -9.74 20.86 -20.82
N MET A 28 -9.55 20.19 -21.95
CA MET A 28 -8.39 19.34 -22.18
C MET A 28 -7.09 20.10 -21.86
N GLY A 29 -6.33 19.57 -20.89
CA GLY A 29 -5.02 20.07 -20.52
C GLY A 29 -3.89 19.14 -20.98
N GLY A 30 -2.70 19.35 -20.41
CA GLY A 30 -1.57 18.43 -20.52
C GLY A 30 -1.62 17.29 -19.50
N GLY A 31 -0.52 16.52 -19.41
CA GLY A 31 -0.35 15.48 -18.40
C GLY A 31 -1.44 14.41 -18.44
N VAL A 32 -1.91 14.00 -17.25
CA VAL A 32 -2.95 12.97 -17.09
C VAL A 32 -4.27 13.37 -17.77
N CYS A 33 -4.66 14.66 -17.68
CA CYS A 33 -5.87 15.15 -18.33
C CYS A 33 -5.82 14.96 -19.85
N GLY A 34 -4.72 15.37 -20.48
CA GLY A 34 -4.53 15.15 -21.91
C GLY A 34 -4.51 13.68 -22.31
N ALA A 35 -3.97 12.79 -21.47
CA ALA A 35 -3.97 11.35 -21.72
C ALA A 35 -5.38 10.74 -21.63
N ILE A 36 -6.17 11.16 -20.63
CA ILE A 36 -7.56 10.73 -20.44
C ILE A 36 -8.41 11.20 -21.62
N PHE A 37 -8.35 12.49 -22.01
CA PHE A 37 -9.10 13.01 -23.17
C PHE A 37 -8.78 12.26 -24.46
N LYS A 38 -7.50 12.00 -24.74
CA LYS A 38 -7.09 11.24 -25.92
C LYS A 38 -7.61 9.80 -25.91
N SER A 39 -7.63 9.16 -24.73
CA SER A 39 -8.00 7.75 -24.60
C SER A 39 -9.52 7.53 -24.53
N ALA A 40 -10.27 8.49 -23.97
CA ALA A 40 -11.72 8.48 -23.92
C ALA A 40 -12.39 8.98 -25.22
N GLY A 41 -11.62 9.65 -26.09
CA GLY A 41 -12.14 10.36 -27.26
C GLY A 41 -12.37 11.85 -26.95
N THR A 42 -11.53 12.70 -27.53
CA THR A 42 -11.43 14.12 -27.15
C THR A 42 -12.74 14.88 -27.35
N ASP A 43 -13.38 14.75 -28.52
CA ASP A 43 -14.53 15.58 -28.87
C ASP A 43 -15.76 15.25 -28.00
N GLN A 44 -16.06 13.97 -27.83
CA GLN A 44 -17.20 13.50 -27.03
C GLN A 44 -17.03 13.78 -25.54
N LEU A 45 -15.81 13.61 -25.01
CA LEU A 45 -15.52 13.98 -23.62
C LEU A 45 -15.62 15.49 -23.42
N GLN A 46 -15.08 16.30 -24.35
CA GLN A 46 -15.14 17.76 -24.22
C GLN A 46 -16.59 18.28 -24.25
N VAL A 47 -17.47 17.71 -25.08
CA VAL A 47 -18.90 18.07 -25.08
C VAL A 47 -19.55 17.77 -23.74
N ALA A 48 -19.26 16.63 -23.11
CA ALA A 48 -19.79 16.30 -21.79
C ALA A 48 -19.23 17.21 -20.69
N CYS A 49 -17.93 17.54 -20.74
CA CYS A 49 -17.30 18.48 -19.83
C CYS A 49 -17.87 19.90 -19.96
N ASP A 50 -18.14 20.37 -21.18
CA ASP A 50 -18.65 21.71 -21.45
C ASP A 50 -20.05 21.95 -20.86
N ALA A 51 -20.86 20.89 -20.72
CA ALA A 51 -22.17 20.96 -20.09
C ALA A 51 -22.12 21.08 -18.55
N LEU A 52 -20.97 20.76 -17.94
CA LEU A 52 -20.76 20.74 -16.49
C LEU A 52 -19.83 21.86 -16.01
N ALA A 53 -19.07 22.47 -16.92
CA ALA A 53 -18.17 23.57 -16.61
C ALA A 53 -18.93 24.90 -16.40
N PRO A 54 -18.36 25.84 -15.63
CA PRO A 54 -17.17 25.69 -14.80
C PRO A 54 -17.46 25.03 -13.45
N ILE A 55 -16.44 24.42 -12.84
CA ILE A 55 -16.46 23.93 -11.45
C ILE A 55 -15.47 24.73 -10.60
N LYS A 56 -15.63 24.76 -9.28
CA LYS A 56 -14.65 25.42 -8.40
C LYS A 56 -13.48 24.50 -8.07
N THR A 57 -12.34 25.10 -7.73
CA THR A 57 -11.24 24.37 -7.09
C THR A 57 -11.75 23.66 -5.83
N GLY A 58 -11.42 22.38 -5.70
CA GLY A 58 -11.90 21.49 -4.65
C GLY A 58 -13.20 20.75 -4.98
N GLU A 59 -13.89 21.08 -6.08
CA GLU A 59 -15.08 20.38 -6.55
C GLU A 59 -14.72 19.29 -7.58
N ALA A 60 -15.66 18.38 -7.82
CA ALA A 60 -15.57 17.36 -8.86
C ALA A 60 -16.92 17.14 -9.57
N VAL A 61 -16.90 16.62 -10.79
CA VAL A 61 -18.09 16.22 -11.56
C VAL A 61 -17.87 14.92 -12.31
N ILE A 62 -18.92 14.21 -12.71
CA ILE A 62 -18.84 12.91 -13.36
C ILE A 62 -19.33 12.95 -14.82
N THR A 63 -18.65 12.20 -15.68
CA THR A 63 -19.06 11.93 -17.07
C THR A 63 -18.94 10.44 -17.39
N PRO A 64 -19.58 9.93 -18.46
CA PRO A 64 -19.30 8.59 -18.97
C PRO A 64 -17.81 8.40 -19.32
N GLY A 65 -17.30 7.18 -19.23
CA GLY A 65 -15.91 6.85 -19.56
C GLY A 65 -15.59 6.79 -21.06
N PHE A 66 -16.63 6.77 -21.90
CA PHE A 66 -16.53 6.69 -23.35
C PHE A 66 -15.68 5.50 -23.82
N ASP A 67 -14.56 5.75 -24.51
CA ASP A 67 -13.69 4.72 -25.09
C ASP A 67 -12.74 4.06 -24.06
N LEU A 68 -12.81 4.46 -22.78
CA LEU A 68 -12.05 3.84 -21.69
C LEU A 68 -12.67 2.53 -21.22
N ASP A 69 -11.84 1.64 -20.63
CA ASP A 69 -12.31 0.46 -19.91
C ASP A 69 -13.10 0.83 -18.64
N ALA A 70 -12.84 2.02 -18.07
CA ALA A 70 -13.57 2.53 -16.93
C ALA A 70 -14.97 3.04 -17.33
N LYS A 71 -15.98 2.78 -16.50
CA LYS A 71 -17.37 3.14 -16.81
C LYS A 71 -17.59 4.66 -16.76
N PHE A 72 -16.88 5.35 -15.88
CA PHE A 72 -17.01 6.78 -15.64
C PHE A 72 -15.65 7.49 -15.54
N ILE A 73 -15.65 8.79 -15.80
CA ILE A 73 -14.55 9.70 -15.48
C ILE A 73 -15.07 10.72 -14.47
N ILE A 74 -14.40 10.84 -13.32
CA ILE A 74 -14.66 11.88 -12.34
C ILE A 74 -13.61 12.97 -12.51
N HIS A 75 -14.03 14.18 -12.89
CA HIS A 75 -13.17 15.31 -13.15
C HIS A 75 -13.06 16.17 -11.90
N ALA A 76 -11.89 16.17 -11.27
CA ALA A 76 -11.63 16.90 -10.03
C ALA A 76 -10.68 18.08 -10.26
N ALA A 77 -11.06 19.27 -9.81
CA ALA A 77 -10.22 20.47 -9.91
C ALA A 77 -9.38 20.65 -8.64
N GLY A 78 -8.11 20.25 -8.67
CA GLY A 78 -7.17 20.50 -7.57
C GLY A 78 -6.63 21.95 -7.54
N PRO A 79 -6.03 22.40 -6.43
CA PRO A 79 -5.45 23.75 -6.35
C PRO A 79 -4.16 23.88 -7.16
N ILE A 80 -3.94 25.08 -7.71
CA ILE A 80 -2.65 25.51 -8.27
C ILE A 80 -1.79 26.01 -7.10
N TYR A 81 -0.70 25.31 -6.79
CA TYR A 81 -0.01 25.45 -5.49
C TYR A 81 0.43 26.89 -5.18
N ARG A 82 0.96 27.60 -6.18
CA ARG A 82 1.44 28.99 -6.02
C ARG A 82 0.34 30.04 -5.81
N GLU A 83 -0.92 29.68 -5.96
CA GLU A 83 -2.06 30.63 -5.93
C GLU A 83 -2.79 30.66 -4.58
N TRP A 84 -2.43 29.77 -3.65
CA TRP A 84 -3.07 29.62 -2.35
C TRP A 84 -2.05 29.59 -1.21
N SER A 85 -2.49 29.90 0.01
CA SER A 85 -1.70 29.60 1.21
C SER A 85 -1.50 28.09 1.38
N LYS A 86 -0.57 27.68 2.24
CA LYS A 86 -0.33 26.25 2.50
C LYS A 86 -1.59 25.58 3.05
N GLU A 87 -2.27 26.24 3.98
CA GLU A 87 -3.49 25.75 4.62
C GLU A 87 -4.66 25.66 3.62
N GLU A 88 -4.81 26.64 2.72
CA GLU A 88 -5.83 26.60 1.68
C GLU A 88 -5.55 25.53 0.63
N ASN A 89 -4.29 25.35 0.25
CA ASN A 89 -3.86 24.29 -0.66
C ASN A 89 -4.25 22.91 -0.12
N GLU A 90 -3.91 22.63 1.13
CA GLU A 90 -4.26 21.36 1.78
C GLU A 90 -5.78 21.16 1.81
N ARG A 91 -6.53 22.18 2.24
CA ARG A 91 -8.00 22.14 2.31
C ARG A 91 -8.64 21.87 0.94
N LEU A 92 -8.17 22.56 -0.10
CA LEU A 92 -8.71 22.44 -1.46
C LEU A 92 -8.35 21.10 -2.10
N LEU A 93 -7.12 20.62 -1.89
CA LEU A 93 -6.70 19.32 -2.39
C LEU A 93 -7.50 18.20 -1.72
N ARG A 94 -7.67 18.25 -0.39
CA ARG A 94 -8.53 17.34 0.36
C ARG A 94 -9.97 17.37 -0.16
N SER A 95 -10.52 18.56 -0.40
CA SER A 95 -11.86 18.71 -1.00
C SER A 95 -11.97 18.00 -2.36
N ALA A 96 -10.98 18.14 -3.23
CA ALA A 96 -11.00 17.51 -4.56
C ALA A 96 -11.02 15.97 -4.48
N TYR A 97 -10.26 15.37 -3.55
CA TYR A 97 -10.31 13.93 -3.28
C TYR A 97 -11.68 13.52 -2.71
N LEU A 98 -12.14 14.23 -1.68
CA LEU A 98 -13.39 13.91 -0.99
C LEU A 98 -14.60 13.99 -1.93
N SER A 99 -14.74 15.09 -2.70
CA SER A 99 -15.82 15.22 -3.67
C SER A 99 -15.81 14.12 -4.73
N SER A 100 -14.62 13.64 -5.12
CA SER A 100 -14.52 12.52 -6.06
C SER A 100 -14.99 11.19 -5.46
N LEU A 101 -14.62 10.94 -4.19
CA LEU A 101 -15.00 9.74 -3.44
C LEU A 101 -16.51 9.74 -3.14
N GLU A 102 -17.07 10.88 -2.74
CA GLU A 102 -18.49 11.08 -2.49
C GLU A 102 -19.31 10.82 -3.75
N ILE A 103 -18.93 11.41 -4.89
CA ILE A 103 -19.58 11.15 -6.18
C ILE A 103 -19.57 9.66 -6.51
N ALA A 104 -18.44 8.96 -6.32
CA ALA A 104 -18.36 7.53 -6.58
C ALA A 104 -19.28 6.72 -5.67
N ALA A 105 -19.36 7.07 -4.38
CA ALA A 105 -20.26 6.40 -3.44
C ALA A 105 -21.74 6.67 -3.75
N GLU A 106 -22.10 7.91 -4.09
CA GLU A 106 -23.47 8.28 -4.49
C GLU A 106 -23.94 7.53 -5.75
N HIS A 107 -23.00 7.22 -6.66
CA HIS A 107 -23.27 6.44 -7.86
C HIS A 107 -23.17 4.92 -7.64
N GLY A 108 -22.89 4.47 -6.41
CA GLY A 108 -22.76 3.06 -6.06
C GLY A 108 -21.58 2.36 -6.76
N LEU A 109 -20.50 3.09 -7.03
CA LEU A 109 -19.30 2.55 -7.65
C LEU A 109 -18.48 1.76 -6.62
N GLU A 110 -18.01 0.58 -6.99
CA GLU A 110 -17.23 -0.29 -6.09
C GLU A 110 -15.74 0.01 -6.15
N SER A 111 -15.26 0.61 -7.26
CA SER A 111 -13.83 0.87 -7.48
C SER A 111 -13.53 2.21 -8.15
N ILE A 112 -12.52 2.92 -7.62
CA ILE A 112 -12.06 4.22 -8.14
C ILE A 112 -10.54 4.28 -8.21
N ALA A 113 -10.00 4.83 -9.30
CA ALA A 113 -8.56 5.08 -9.46
C ALA A 113 -8.24 6.57 -9.53
N PHE A 114 -7.34 7.04 -8.67
CA PHE A 114 -6.87 8.42 -8.61
C PHE A 114 -5.49 8.58 -9.25
N PRO A 115 -5.23 9.66 -9.99
CA PRO A 115 -3.87 10.14 -10.16
C PRO A 115 -3.46 10.92 -8.90
N LEU A 116 -2.19 11.28 -8.79
CA LEU A 116 -1.76 12.24 -7.78
C LEU A 116 -2.19 13.67 -8.19
N ILE A 117 -3.31 14.13 -7.64
CA ILE A 117 -3.92 15.42 -8.01
C ILE A 117 -2.97 16.59 -7.66
N SER A 118 -2.92 17.60 -8.52
CA SER A 118 -2.11 18.83 -8.40
C SER A 118 -0.58 18.68 -8.39
N SER A 119 -0.02 17.47 -8.32
CA SER A 119 1.43 17.24 -8.20
C SER A 119 2.22 17.34 -9.52
N GLY A 120 1.53 17.62 -10.63
CA GLY A 120 2.10 17.80 -11.96
C GLY A 120 2.28 19.28 -12.30
N ILE A 121 1.58 19.73 -13.34
CA ILE A 121 1.66 21.12 -13.84
C ILE A 121 1.29 22.16 -12.76
N TYR A 122 0.42 21.80 -11.81
CA TYR A 122 -0.02 22.68 -10.72
C TYR A 122 1.03 22.86 -9.62
N GLY A 123 2.13 22.10 -9.65
CA GLY A 123 3.32 22.35 -8.85
C GLY A 123 3.17 22.09 -7.36
N TYR A 124 2.15 21.33 -6.94
CA TYR A 124 2.01 20.90 -5.55
C TYR A 124 3.17 19.97 -5.20
N PRO A 125 3.92 20.20 -4.10
CA PRO A 125 4.97 19.29 -3.65
C PRO A 125 4.43 17.87 -3.56
N LYS A 126 5.10 16.93 -4.23
CA LYS A 126 4.51 15.61 -4.48
C LYS A 126 4.25 14.83 -3.19
N ASP A 127 5.06 15.06 -2.18
CA ASP A 127 5.06 14.33 -0.91
C ASP A 127 3.96 14.86 0.00
N GLU A 128 3.78 16.19 -0.01
CA GLU A 128 2.63 16.83 0.63
C GLU A 128 1.33 16.42 -0.09
N ALA A 129 1.30 16.41 -1.42
CA ALA A 129 0.12 16.00 -2.18
C ALA A 129 -0.24 14.51 -1.94
N LEU A 130 0.79 13.66 -1.84
CA LEU A 130 0.64 12.24 -1.53
C LEU A 130 0.08 12.07 -0.13
N SER A 131 0.65 12.74 0.87
CA SER A 131 0.19 12.70 2.26
C SER A 131 -1.28 13.14 2.39
N VAL A 132 -1.67 14.24 1.72
CA VAL A 132 -3.06 14.72 1.70
C VAL A 132 -3.98 13.72 1.00
N GLY A 133 -3.58 13.19 -0.15
CA GLY A 133 -4.36 12.21 -0.89
C GLY A 133 -4.57 10.91 -0.11
N THR A 134 -3.50 10.34 0.46
CA THR A 134 -3.55 9.09 1.22
C THR A 134 -4.40 9.24 2.47
N SER A 135 -4.19 10.31 3.26
CA SER A 135 -4.95 10.55 4.49
C SER A 135 -6.44 10.76 4.21
N THR A 136 -6.78 11.52 3.16
CA THR A 136 -8.18 11.76 2.78
C THR A 136 -8.87 10.46 2.34
N ILE A 137 -8.19 9.64 1.53
CA ILE A 137 -8.72 8.33 1.10
C ILE A 137 -8.92 7.40 2.29
N GLN A 138 -7.94 7.32 3.19
CA GLN A 138 -8.02 6.48 4.39
C GLN A 138 -9.20 6.86 5.27
N GLU A 139 -9.34 8.17 5.56
CA GLU A 139 -10.43 8.69 6.40
C GLU A 139 -11.79 8.36 5.79
N PHE A 140 -11.94 8.51 4.48
CA PHE A 140 -13.17 8.11 3.78
C PHE A 140 -13.44 6.61 3.89
N LEU A 141 -12.42 5.77 3.76
CA LEU A 141 -12.55 4.31 3.85
C LEU A 141 -12.79 3.78 5.29
N LEU A 142 -12.77 4.65 6.30
CA LEU A 142 -13.23 4.28 7.64
C LEU A 142 -14.74 4.02 7.65
N ASP A 143 -15.52 4.78 6.88
CA ASP A 143 -16.98 4.68 6.90
C ASP A 143 -17.56 4.12 5.58
N HIS A 144 -16.73 4.02 4.53
CA HIS A 144 -17.15 3.57 3.21
C HIS A 144 -16.43 2.31 2.73
N GLU A 145 -17.20 1.40 2.13
CA GLU A 145 -16.68 0.21 1.46
C GLU A 145 -16.43 0.52 -0.03
N MET A 146 -15.18 0.87 -0.39
CA MET A 146 -14.75 1.07 -1.79
C MET A 146 -13.31 0.58 -2.04
N GLU A 147 -13.02 0.02 -3.22
CA GLU A 147 -11.64 -0.22 -3.66
C GLU A 147 -11.06 1.07 -4.25
N VAL A 148 -10.04 1.63 -3.60
CA VAL A 148 -9.39 2.87 -4.06
C VAL A 148 -7.96 2.57 -4.49
N THR A 149 -7.57 3.04 -5.67
CA THR A 149 -6.20 2.90 -6.17
C THR A 149 -5.59 4.26 -6.50
N LEU A 150 -4.48 4.62 -5.86
CA LEU A 150 -3.65 5.75 -6.30
C LEU A 150 -2.64 5.27 -7.34
N VAL A 151 -2.82 5.75 -8.57
CA VAL A 151 -2.01 5.42 -9.74
C VAL A 151 -0.94 6.48 -9.92
N VAL A 152 0.31 6.06 -9.77
CA VAL A 152 1.48 6.92 -9.97
C VAL A 152 2.23 6.52 -11.24
N PHE A 153 2.64 7.51 -12.02
CA PHE A 153 3.35 7.26 -13.29
C PHE A 153 4.89 7.27 -13.12
N ASP A 154 5.40 8.08 -12.20
CA ASP A 154 6.83 8.36 -12.03
C ASP A 154 7.36 7.94 -10.64
N LYS A 155 8.61 7.42 -10.61
CA LYS A 155 9.34 7.07 -9.38
C LYS A 155 9.61 8.30 -8.51
N ALA A 156 9.84 9.45 -9.14
CA ALA A 156 10.10 10.70 -8.45
C ALA A 156 8.83 11.34 -7.83
N SER A 157 7.70 10.64 -7.79
CA SER A 157 6.47 11.11 -7.13
C SER A 157 6.33 10.67 -5.67
N PHE A 158 7.32 9.94 -5.16
CA PHE A 158 7.47 9.58 -3.75
C PHE A 158 8.81 10.14 -3.23
N GLU A 159 8.94 11.46 -3.06
CA GLU A 159 10.05 12.05 -2.29
C GLU A 159 9.66 12.06 -0.81
N ILE A 160 9.54 10.88 -0.20
CA ILE A 160 9.44 10.77 1.27
C ILE A 160 10.55 11.65 1.88
N SER A 161 10.28 12.36 2.99
CA SER A 161 11.19 13.39 3.51
C SER A 161 12.65 12.89 3.47
N SER A 162 13.55 13.69 2.90
CA SER A 162 14.94 13.28 2.63
C SER A 162 15.62 12.71 3.89
N GLU A 163 15.29 13.25 5.06
CA GLU A 163 15.81 12.78 6.36
C GLU A 163 15.39 11.34 6.70
N ARG A 164 14.14 10.94 6.41
CA ARG A 164 13.65 9.57 6.66
C ARG A 164 14.18 8.59 5.62
N LEU A 165 14.35 9.05 4.39
CA LEU A 165 14.98 8.23 3.35
C LEU A 165 16.45 8.00 3.64
N ASP A 166 17.19 9.03 4.08
CA ASP A 166 18.58 8.90 4.46
C ASP A 166 18.76 7.93 5.63
N SER A 167 17.86 7.93 6.61
CA SER A 167 17.92 6.98 7.73
C SER A 167 17.58 5.55 7.32
N VAL A 168 16.58 5.36 6.45
CA VAL A 168 16.27 4.05 5.86
C VAL A 168 17.43 3.58 4.97
N GLU A 169 18.00 4.45 4.13
CA GLU A 169 19.12 4.14 3.23
C GLU A 169 20.34 3.69 4.02
N ARG A 170 20.73 4.44 5.06
CA ARG A 170 21.82 4.05 5.97
C ARG A 170 21.53 2.73 6.65
N TYR A 171 20.32 2.53 7.16
CA TYR A 171 19.97 1.29 7.83
C TYR A 171 19.98 0.09 6.88
N ILE A 172 19.48 0.25 5.65
CA ILE A 172 19.60 -0.79 4.62
C ILE A 172 21.06 -1.06 4.32
N ASP A 173 21.89 -0.04 4.11
CA ASP A 173 23.31 -0.25 3.81
C ASP A 173 24.02 -1.01 4.95
N ASP A 174 23.77 -0.64 6.20
CA ASP A 174 24.38 -1.27 7.40
C ASP A 174 23.89 -2.70 7.63
N ASN A 175 22.64 -3.03 7.30
CA ASN A 175 22.02 -4.32 7.62
C ASN A 175 21.88 -5.26 6.41
N TYR A 176 22.02 -4.75 5.18
CA TYR A 176 21.91 -5.51 3.93
C TYR A 176 23.28 -5.75 3.26
N VAL A 177 24.25 -4.85 3.43
CA VAL A 177 25.56 -4.94 2.74
C VAL A 177 26.60 -5.61 3.64
N ASP A 178 26.52 -6.95 3.72
CA ASP A 178 27.69 -7.80 4.01
C ASP A 178 27.60 -9.22 3.42
N THR A 179 26.44 -9.62 2.88
CA THR A 179 26.25 -10.99 2.35
C THR A 179 26.41 -11.14 0.84
N HIS A 180 26.62 -10.04 0.09
CA HIS A 180 26.64 -10.07 -1.38
C HIS A 180 27.93 -9.56 -2.05
N ARG A 181 28.95 -9.14 -1.29
CA ARG A 181 30.29 -8.89 -1.86
C ARG A 181 31.14 -10.17 -2.01
N ASP A 182 30.86 -11.22 -1.23
CA ASP A 182 31.73 -12.40 -1.18
C ASP A 182 31.35 -13.56 -2.11
N PHE A 183 30.18 -13.52 -2.76
CA PHE A 183 29.75 -14.61 -3.65
C PHE A 183 30.29 -14.54 -5.10
N ARG A 184 31.16 -13.57 -5.45
CA ARG A 184 31.77 -13.46 -6.79
C ARG A 184 33.29 -13.45 -6.87
N ARG A 185 34.01 -13.67 -5.76
CA ARG A 185 35.48 -13.83 -5.78
C ARG A 185 35.94 -14.93 -4.84
N GLY A 186 35.78 -16.19 -5.27
CA GLY A 186 36.30 -17.32 -4.49
C GLY A 186 36.04 -18.70 -5.03
N ALA A 187 35.93 -18.91 -6.35
CA ALA A 187 35.92 -20.26 -6.90
C ALA A 187 37.34 -20.85 -6.88
N ARG A 188 37.78 -21.35 -5.72
CA ARG A 188 38.93 -22.28 -5.61
C ARG A 188 38.69 -23.30 -4.50
N SER A 189 38.28 -24.49 -4.94
CA SER A 189 38.72 -25.82 -4.48
C SER A 189 39.22 -25.94 -3.03
N VAL A 190 38.42 -26.56 -2.17
CA VAL A 190 38.95 -27.44 -1.10
C VAL A 190 38.11 -28.71 -1.06
N GLU A 191 38.83 -29.81 -0.85
CA GLU A 191 38.57 -31.19 -1.26
C GLU A 191 37.53 -31.92 -0.39
N LEU A 192 36.91 -32.95 -0.97
CA LEU A 192 36.17 -33.97 -0.23
C LEU A 192 37.16 -34.73 0.69
N HIS A 193 36.92 -34.70 2.00
CA HIS A 193 37.50 -35.69 2.90
C HIS A 193 36.45 -36.25 3.88
N ASP A 194 36.15 -37.52 3.62
CA ASP A 194 36.02 -38.65 4.54
C ASP A 194 35.00 -38.61 5.70
N MET A 195 34.09 -39.57 5.63
CA MET A 195 33.11 -39.93 6.65
C MET A 195 33.80 -40.71 7.76
N SER A 196 33.66 -40.30 9.03
CA SER A 196 33.42 -41.27 10.11
C SER A 196 33.00 -40.64 11.43
N ARG A 197 31.91 -41.21 11.96
CA ARG A 197 31.57 -41.39 13.39
C ARG A 197 31.15 -40.15 14.17
N VAL A 198 29.83 -39.98 14.27
CA VAL A 198 29.22 -39.41 15.48
C VAL A 198 28.23 -40.43 16.04
N ASP A 199 28.35 -40.65 17.34
CA ASP A 199 27.78 -41.70 18.16
C ASP A 199 26.26 -41.87 18.05
N GLU A 200 25.85 -43.08 17.69
CA GLU A 200 24.53 -43.63 17.99
C GLU A 200 24.39 -43.82 19.50
N LYS A 201 23.83 -42.84 20.21
CA LYS A 201 23.11 -43.12 21.47
C LYS A 201 22.19 -41.96 21.89
N ARG A 202 20.89 -42.28 21.93
CA ARG A 202 19.73 -41.55 22.47
C ARG A 202 19.04 -40.54 21.55
N LEU A 203 18.37 -41.04 20.51
CA LEU A 203 17.00 -40.61 20.24
C LEU A 203 16.07 -41.75 20.66
N ALA A 204 15.54 -41.64 21.87
CA ALA A 204 14.41 -42.46 22.28
C ALA A 204 13.22 -42.07 21.40
N SER A 205 12.47 -43.08 20.99
CA SER A 205 11.32 -43.05 20.10
C SER A 205 10.23 -42.07 20.55
N THR A 206 10.28 -40.84 20.05
CA THR A 206 9.06 -40.04 19.88
C THR A 206 8.50 -40.44 18.52
N SER A 207 7.32 -41.07 18.49
CA SER A 207 6.72 -41.40 17.20
C SER A 207 6.34 -40.10 16.47
N LEU A 208 6.34 -40.10 15.14
CA LEU A 208 5.91 -38.94 14.35
C LEU A 208 4.50 -38.49 14.77
N ASP A 209 3.66 -39.44 15.18
CA ASP A 209 2.31 -39.19 15.70
C ASP A 209 2.30 -38.46 17.05
N ASP A 210 3.29 -38.70 17.93
CA ASP A 210 3.45 -37.98 19.22
C ASP A 210 3.96 -36.54 19.04
N LEU A 211 4.70 -36.28 17.95
CA LEU A 211 5.13 -34.93 17.55
C LEU A 211 4.00 -34.14 16.88
N ILE A 212 3.15 -34.80 16.08
CA ILE A 212 1.96 -34.21 15.45
C ILE A 212 0.86 -33.95 16.49
N GLY A 213 0.76 -34.76 17.54
CA GLY A 213 -0.16 -34.54 18.67
C GLY A 213 0.16 -33.31 19.52
N ASN A 214 1.35 -32.72 19.37
CA ASN A 214 1.81 -31.50 20.03
C ASN A 214 1.96 -30.33 19.04
N ILE A 215 1.12 -30.27 18.00
CA ILE A 215 1.06 -29.08 17.15
C ILE A 215 0.59 -27.90 17.99
N ASP A 216 1.35 -26.80 17.93
CA ASP A 216 1.04 -25.55 18.62
C ASP A 216 -0.39 -25.08 18.32
N GLU A 217 -0.91 -24.29 19.25
CA GLU A 217 -2.24 -23.70 19.15
C GLU A 217 -2.41 -22.97 17.79
N PRO A 218 -3.53 -23.15 17.06
CA PRO A 218 -3.67 -22.60 15.70
C PRO A 218 -3.40 -21.10 15.66
N PHE A 219 -2.68 -20.63 14.63
CA PHE A 219 -2.34 -19.22 14.40
C PHE A 219 -3.50 -18.27 14.73
N SER A 220 -4.70 -18.59 14.24
CA SER A 220 -5.90 -17.78 14.44
C SER A 220 -6.20 -17.53 15.92
N ARG A 221 -6.07 -18.53 16.79
CA ARG A 221 -6.38 -18.37 18.22
C ARG A 221 -5.31 -17.54 18.94
N MET A 222 -4.04 -17.72 18.59
CA MET A 222 -2.96 -16.92 19.17
C MET A 222 -3.03 -15.47 18.72
N PHE A 223 -3.29 -15.27 17.43
CA PHE A 223 -3.54 -13.96 16.86
C PHE A 223 -4.73 -13.23 17.50
N MET A 224 -5.86 -13.92 17.75
CA MET A 224 -7.00 -13.30 18.46
C MET A 224 -6.64 -12.84 19.88
N ARG A 225 -5.81 -13.60 20.61
CA ARG A 225 -5.35 -13.16 21.94
C ARG A 225 -4.49 -11.89 21.89
N LEU A 226 -3.68 -11.73 20.84
CA LEU A 226 -2.93 -10.49 20.62
C LEU A 226 -3.86 -9.30 20.35
N ILE A 227 -4.91 -9.49 19.54
CA ILE A 227 -5.92 -8.45 19.30
C ILE A 227 -6.55 -8.01 20.62
N ASP A 228 -7.00 -8.96 21.44
CA ASP A 228 -7.60 -8.70 22.74
C ASP A 228 -6.63 -7.99 23.69
N ALA A 229 -5.35 -8.42 23.71
CA ALA A 229 -4.31 -7.84 24.55
C ALA A 229 -3.97 -6.39 24.16
N LYS A 230 -4.01 -6.07 22.86
CA LYS A 230 -3.80 -4.72 22.32
C LYS A 230 -5.07 -3.85 22.41
N GLY A 231 -6.21 -4.41 22.83
CA GLY A 231 -7.47 -3.70 23.01
C GLY A 231 -8.08 -3.17 21.71
N MET A 232 -7.75 -3.80 20.57
CA MET A 232 -8.25 -3.39 19.25
C MET A 232 -9.48 -4.21 18.85
N THR A 233 -10.36 -3.65 18.03
CA THR A 233 -11.44 -4.44 17.43
C THR A 233 -10.96 -5.11 16.14
N ASP A 234 -11.60 -6.22 15.75
CA ASP A 234 -11.41 -6.85 14.43
C ASP A 234 -11.43 -5.82 13.29
N VAL A 235 -12.33 -4.84 13.39
CA VAL A 235 -12.51 -3.77 12.39
C VAL A 235 -11.30 -2.87 12.31
N ASP A 236 -10.77 -2.46 13.46
CA ASP A 236 -9.57 -1.62 13.52
C ASP A 236 -8.38 -2.36 12.92
N VAL A 237 -8.23 -3.64 13.26
CA VAL A 237 -7.09 -4.45 12.83
C VAL A 237 -7.04 -4.61 11.32
N TYR A 238 -8.12 -5.06 10.66
CA TYR A 238 -8.06 -5.25 9.21
C TYR A 238 -8.01 -3.93 8.44
N LYS A 239 -8.59 -2.84 8.96
CA LYS A 239 -8.47 -1.51 8.35
C LYS A 239 -7.04 -0.99 8.45
N ARG A 240 -6.43 -1.04 9.63
CA ARG A 240 -5.03 -0.64 9.87
C ARG A 240 -4.03 -1.51 9.10
N ALA A 241 -4.32 -2.79 8.94
CA ALA A 241 -3.52 -3.70 8.13
C ALA A 241 -3.71 -3.50 6.62
N ASN A 242 -4.65 -2.64 6.21
CA ASN A 242 -5.07 -2.45 4.83
C ASN A 242 -5.55 -3.77 4.16
N ILE A 243 -6.19 -4.65 4.91
CA ILE A 243 -6.64 -5.96 4.44
C ILE A 243 -8.15 -5.94 4.12
N ASP A 244 -8.56 -6.76 3.15
CA ASP A 244 -9.98 -7.00 2.87
C ASP A 244 -10.69 -7.74 4.02
N ARG A 245 -11.92 -7.34 4.33
CA ARG A 245 -12.71 -7.94 5.42
C ARG A 245 -12.93 -9.45 5.20
N ARG A 246 -13.08 -9.91 3.95
CA ARG A 246 -13.25 -11.34 3.65
C ARG A 246 -11.96 -12.10 3.90
N LEU A 247 -10.80 -11.52 3.55
CA LEU A 247 -9.50 -12.11 3.87
C LEU A 247 -9.31 -12.20 5.40
N PHE A 248 -9.60 -11.14 6.14
CA PHE A 248 -9.55 -11.17 7.59
C PHE A 248 -10.51 -12.21 8.19
N SER A 249 -11.72 -12.32 7.65
CA SER A 249 -12.69 -13.35 8.07
C SER A 249 -12.17 -14.77 7.86
N LYS A 250 -11.39 -15.03 6.80
CA LYS A 250 -10.75 -16.34 6.59
C LYS A 250 -9.71 -16.62 7.66
N ILE A 251 -8.85 -15.64 7.95
CA ILE A 251 -7.83 -15.74 9.01
C ILE A 251 -8.46 -16.07 10.37
N ARG A 252 -9.58 -15.42 10.68
CA ARG A 252 -10.30 -15.60 11.95
C ARG A 252 -11.07 -16.92 12.03
N SER A 253 -11.73 -17.34 10.94
CA SER A 253 -12.80 -18.36 11.02
C SER A 253 -12.41 -19.73 10.48
N ILE A 254 -11.35 -19.83 9.67
CA ILE A 254 -10.90 -21.11 9.10
C ILE A 254 -9.83 -21.69 10.01
N GLU A 255 -10.13 -22.85 10.61
CA GLU A 255 -9.17 -23.57 11.44
C GLU A 255 -7.95 -24.01 10.60
N GLY A 256 -6.75 -23.73 11.09
CA GLY A 256 -5.51 -24.02 10.37
C GLY A 256 -5.20 -23.08 9.19
N TYR A 257 -5.94 -21.98 9.00
CA TYR A 257 -5.59 -20.99 8.00
C TYR A 257 -4.27 -20.30 8.34
N MET A 258 -3.32 -20.38 7.42
CA MET A 258 -2.03 -19.69 7.52
C MET A 258 -2.00 -18.49 6.58
N PRO A 259 -1.84 -17.25 7.09
CA PRO A 259 -1.66 -16.09 6.24
C PRO A 259 -0.33 -16.16 5.47
N SER A 260 -0.22 -15.38 4.39
CA SER A 260 1.09 -15.18 3.75
C SER A 260 2.00 -14.37 4.67
N LYS A 261 3.33 -14.47 4.50
CA LYS A 261 4.30 -13.66 5.26
C LYS A 261 3.97 -12.16 5.25
N ARG A 262 3.64 -11.62 4.06
CA ARG A 262 3.26 -10.19 3.90
C ARG A 262 1.98 -9.84 4.67
N THR A 263 1.02 -10.75 4.70
CA THR A 263 -0.22 -10.58 5.46
C THR A 263 0.06 -10.62 6.96
N ALA A 264 0.89 -11.57 7.44
CA ALA A 264 1.29 -11.64 8.84
C ALA A 264 2.03 -10.37 9.30
N ILE A 265 2.96 -9.86 8.48
CA ILE A 265 3.64 -8.58 8.75
C ILE A 265 2.63 -7.43 8.78
N ALA A 266 1.71 -7.35 7.82
CA ALA A 266 0.70 -6.29 7.82
C ALA A 266 -0.18 -6.32 9.09
N LEU A 267 -0.47 -7.50 9.63
CA LEU A 267 -1.17 -7.64 10.90
C LEU A 267 -0.29 -7.25 12.11
N ALA A 268 1.01 -7.58 12.09
CA ALA A 268 1.95 -7.14 13.12
C ALA A 268 2.04 -5.61 13.19
N ILE A 269 2.16 -4.97 12.02
CA ILE A 269 2.14 -3.51 11.87
C ILE A 269 0.81 -2.93 12.38
N ALA A 270 -0.31 -3.52 11.99
CA ALA A 270 -1.63 -3.05 12.43
C ALA A 270 -1.80 -3.07 13.95
N LEU A 271 -1.24 -4.08 14.62
CA LEU A 271 -1.26 -4.28 16.07
C LEU A 271 -0.16 -3.52 16.82
N GLU A 272 0.69 -2.77 16.12
CA GLU A 272 1.83 -2.06 16.71
C GLU A 272 2.70 -3.01 17.56
N LEU A 273 3.04 -4.17 16.98
CA LEU A 273 3.87 -5.17 17.64
C LEU A 273 5.33 -4.72 17.67
N SER A 274 6.01 -4.98 18.80
CA SER A 274 7.46 -4.85 18.88
C SER A 274 8.15 -5.83 17.92
N LEU A 275 9.47 -5.71 17.74
CA LEU A 275 10.22 -6.65 16.92
C LEU A 275 10.12 -8.08 17.46
N GLU A 276 10.24 -8.25 18.78
CA GLU A 276 10.09 -9.55 19.46
C GLU A 276 8.68 -10.13 19.27
N GLU A 277 7.62 -9.33 19.48
CA GLU A 277 6.24 -9.76 19.27
C GLU A 277 5.96 -10.10 17.79
N THR A 278 6.61 -9.38 16.87
CA THR A 278 6.49 -9.63 15.43
C THR A 278 7.15 -10.95 15.04
N ASP A 279 8.34 -11.24 15.58
CA ASP A 279 9.02 -12.51 15.34
C ASP A 279 8.20 -13.69 15.87
N GLU A 280 7.63 -13.58 17.07
CA GLU A 280 6.70 -14.58 17.62
C GLU A 280 5.49 -14.81 16.70
N LEU A 281 4.84 -13.74 16.24
CA LEU A 281 3.70 -13.84 15.32
C LEU A 281 4.08 -14.51 13.99
N LEU A 282 5.27 -14.19 13.47
CA LEU A 282 5.76 -14.77 12.23
C LEU A 282 6.11 -16.25 12.40
N GLU A 283 6.69 -16.64 13.54
CA GLU A 283 6.98 -18.03 13.87
C GLU A 283 5.70 -18.87 13.90
N TRP A 284 4.61 -18.36 14.49
CA TRP A 284 3.30 -19.03 14.48
C TRP A 284 2.75 -19.27 13.06
N ALA A 285 3.14 -18.43 12.10
CA ALA A 285 2.77 -18.55 10.69
C ALA A 285 3.84 -19.27 9.85
N GLY A 286 4.95 -19.72 10.44
CA GLY A 286 6.04 -20.43 9.78
C GLY A 286 7.01 -19.53 9.00
N TYR A 287 7.19 -18.29 9.42
CA TYR A 287 8.08 -17.31 8.79
C TYR A 287 9.05 -16.69 9.82
N ALA A 288 10.07 -16.02 9.30
CA ALA A 288 10.97 -15.16 10.09
C ALA A 288 11.38 -13.96 9.22
N LEU A 289 11.75 -12.84 9.84
CA LEU A 289 12.41 -11.74 9.14
C LEU A 289 13.86 -12.13 8.80
N SER A 290 14.32 -11.75 7.61
CA SER A 290 15.66 -12.07 7.13
C SER A 290 16.39 -10.82 6.66
N HIS A 291 17.55 -10.55 7.26
CA HIS A 291 18.42 -9.46 6.81
C HIS A 291 18.98 -9.65 5.38
N ALA A 292 18.86 -10.85 4.79
CA ALA A 292 19.20 -11.10 3.40
C ALA A 292 18.12 -10.61 2.41
N VAL A 293 16.95 -10.20 2.90
CA VAL A 293 15.82 -9.76 2.08
C VAL A 293 15.57 -8.28 2.37
N LYS A 294 15.75 -7.43 1.34
CA LYS A 294 15.59 -5.98 1.48
C LYS A 294 14.21 -5.58 2.03
N PHE A 295 13.15 -6.27 1.59
CA PHE A 295 11.80 -6.09 2.13
C PHE A 295 11.78 -6.27 3.66
N ASP A 296 12.36 -7.34 4.20
CA ASP A 296 12.35 -7.60 5.65
C ASP A 296 13.18 -6.56 6.43
N VAL A 297 14.34 -6.15 5.91
CA VAL A 297 15.18 -5.09 6.51
C VAL A 297 14.43 -3.77 6.60
N ILE A 298 13.64 -3.42 5.57
CA ILE A 298 12.80 -2.22 5.59
C ILE A 298 11.73 -2.36 6.69
N ILE A 299 11.04 -3.51 6.76
CA ILE A 299 10.01 -3.74 7.78
C ILE A 299 10.59 -3.62 9.19
N GLU A 300 11.74 -4.26 9.44
CA GLU A 300 12.43 -4.22 10.73
C GLU A 300 12.77 -2.77 11.14
N TYR A 301 13.31 -1.98 10.21
CA TYR A 301 13.58 -0.56 10.46
C TYR A 301 12.35 0.18 10.98
N PHE A 302 11.20 0.01 10.31
CA PHE A 302 9.98 0.70 10.69
C PHE A 302 9.48 0.28 12.07
N ILE A 303 9.50 -1.02 12.39
CA ILE A 303 9.12 -1.55 13.70
C ILE A 303 10.03 -1.01 14.81
N ILE A 304 11.36 -1.04 14.62
CA ILE A 304 12.34 -0.54 15.60
C ILE A 304 12.13 0.95 15.89
N ASN A 305 11.76 1.74 14.86
CA ASN A 305 11.50 3.17 15.02
C ASN A 305 10.08 3.48 15.50
N GLY A 306 9.26 2.46 15.77
CA GLY A 306 7.88 2.63 16.25
C GLY A 306 6.93 3.26 15.23
N ILE A 307 7.23 3.10 13.94
CA ILE A 307 6.42 3.65 12.85
C ILE A 307 5.60 2.50 12.26
N TYR A 308 4.29 2.53 12.52
CA TYR A 308 3.36 1.45 12.18
C TYR A 308 2.31 1.85 11.13
N ASP A 309 2.51 2.97 10.44
CA ASP A 309 1.64 3.35 9.33
C ASP A 309 1.99 2.51 8.09
N VAL A 310 1.10 1.58 7.74
CA VAL A 310 1.26 0.67 6.59
C VAL A 310 1.47 1.41 5.26
N PHE A 311 0.95 2.63 5.12
CA PHE A 311 1.08 3.43 3.91
C PHE A 311 2.41 4.18 3.86
N GLU A 312 2.90 4.67 5.00
CA GLU A 312 4.26 5.20 5.09
C GLU A 312 5.29 4.12 4.77
N ILE A 313 5.10 2.92 5.32
CA ILE A 313 5.91 1.73 5.01
C ILE A 313 5.82 1.40 3.52
N ASN A 314 4.60 1.33 2.97
CA ASN A 314 4.39 1.03 1.55
C ASN A 314 5.01 2.06 0.62
N ALA A 315 5.04 3.34 1.01
CA ALA A 315 5.72 4.38 0.24
C ALA A 315 7.22 4.08 0.11
N VAL A 316 7.88 3.68 1.20
CA VAL A 316 9.29 3.28 1.18
C VAL A 316 9.48 1.98 0.40
N LEU A 317 8.66 0.96 0.65
CA LEU A 317 8.72 -0.31 -0.08
C LEU A 317 8.59 -0.09 -1.59
N PHE A 318 7.66 0.78 -2.01
CA PHE A 318 7.48 1.17 -3.40
C PHE A 318 8.73 1.82 -4.00
N LYS A 319 9.39 2.74 -3.26
CA LYS A 319 10.64 3.39 -3.70
C LYS A 319 11.74 2.36 -3.98
N TYR A 320 11.82 1.29 -3.20
CA TYR A 320 12.80 0.21 -3.34
C TYR A 320 12.36 -0.95 -4.25
N ASP A 321 11.29 -0.77 -5.03
CA ASP A 321 10.71 -1.80 -5.89
C ASP A 321 10.40 -3.12 -5.11
N GLN A 322 10.00 -3.00 -3.84
CA GLN A 322 9.63 -4.12 -2.99
C GLN A 322 8.10 -4.35 -2.99
N PRO A 323 7.64 -5.57 -2.69
CA PRO A 323 6.21 -5.86 -2.56
C PRO A 323 5.55 -5.02 -1.45
N LEU A 324 4.32 -4.56 -1.68
CA LEU A 324 3.56 -3.80 -0.69
C LEU A 324 2.86 -4.71 0.34
N LEU A 325 2.63 -4.16 1.54
CA LEU A 325 1.82 -4.70 2.62
C LEU A 325 0.32 -4.43 2.37
N GLY A 326 -0.53 -5.32 2.89
CA GLY A 326 -1.99 -5.13 2.87
C GLY A 326 -2.57 -5.02 1.47
N SER A 327 -2.29 -5.99 0.59
CA SER A 327 -2.84 -6.04 -0.77
C SER A 327 -3.43 -7.39 -1.12
#